data_AF-A0AA92LV61-F1
#
_entry.id   AF-A0AA92LV61-F1
#
_cell.length_a   1.000
_cell.length_b   1.000
_cell.length_c   1.000
_cell.angle_alpha   90.00
_cell.angle_beta   90.00
_cell.angle_gamma   90.00
#
_symmetry.space_group_name_H-M   'P 1'
#
loop_
_entity.id
_entity.type
_entity.pdbx_description
1 polymer ?
#
loop_
_entity_poly.entity_id
_entity_poly.type
_entity_poly.pdbx_seq_one_letter_code
_entity_poly.pdbx_strand_id
1 'polypeptide(L)'
;MSAEQHLFKLKRSANKILFGSSTLDKYIFIGPTGLRYAFSKLYRKTGAGWKGPGRPQAFCMFITNTIELKEHSLVIDDTCLSFTRLVSPLAKSALKEVEGPYFVLATLCQMHSERIKLHTVYIQPIVSLTNQVPITSSFERKVFTALISKIDNGSKRYSIQKILTTQMQRNTSDYSTPSFILQLKNNHGKVIYRSMVQIDDSIYNLDRFSRSPISLWRVNHSMTISPDEPIDIATEKIL
;
A
#
# COMPACT_ATOMS: atom_id res chain seq x y z
N MET A 1 -11.58 12.74 5.19
CA MET A 1 -10.17 12.90 5.63
C MET A 1 -9.32 13.04 4.38
N SER A 2 -8.46 14.05 4.27
CA SER A 2 -7.64 14.24 3.06
C SER A 2 -6.52 13.19 2.99
N ALA A 3 -5.99 12.94 1.78
CA ALA A 3 -4.91 11.99 1.57
C ALA A 3 -3.67 12.31 2.45
N GLU A 4 -3.34 13.60 2.56
CA GLU A 4 -2.24 14.10 3.38
C GLU A 4 -2.44 13.82 4.88
N GLN A 5 -3.66 13.92 5.40
CA GLN A 5 -3.94 13.65 6.82
C GLN A 5 -3.59 12.21 7.21
N HIS A 6 -3.80 11.23 6.33
CA HIS A 6 -3.36 9.86 6.56
C HIS A 6 -1.83 9.73 6.56
N LEU A 7 -1.14 10.38 5.62
CA LEU A 7 0.33 10.42 5.58
C LEU A 7 0.91 11.07 6.85
N PHE A 8 0.27 12.12 7.38
CA PHE A 8 0.67 12.73 8.65
C PHE A 8 0.50 11.78 9.83
N LYS A 9 -0.58 10.99 9.88
CA LYS A 9 -0.76 9.96 10.92
C LYS A 9 0.34 8.90 10.85
N LEU A 10 0.68 8.43 9.64
CA LEU A 10 1.76 7.47 9.41
C LEU A 10 3.12 8.04 9.83
N LYS A 11 3.42 9.31 9.48
CA LYS A 11 4.60 10.00 9.97
C LYS A 11 4.63 10.07 11.50
N ARG A 12 3.50 10.42 12.13
CA ARG A 12 3.41 10.59 13.59
C ARG A 12 3.58 9.29 14.35
N SER A 13 3.11 8.15 13.82
CA SER A 13 3.30 6.84 14.48
C SER A 13 4.77 6.41 14.57
N ALA A 14 5.64 6.99 13.73
CA ALA A 14 7.07 6.74 13.73
C ALA A 14 7.86 7.54 14.79
N ASN A 15 7.19 8.33 15.64
CA ASN A 15 7.85 9.19 16.63
C ASN A 15 8.53 8.44 17.79
N LYS A 16 8.32 7.13 17.91
CA LYS A 16 8.98 6.26 18.90
C LYS A 16 10.15 5.46 18.34
N ILE A 17 10.38 5.53 17.03
CA ILE A 17 11.43 4.76 16.36
C ILE A 17 12.70 5.61 16.33
N LEU A 18 13.76 5.17 17.00
CA LEU A 18 15.07 5.85 16.98
C LEU A 18 15.64 5.85 15.56
N PHE A 19 16.13 7.02 15.12
CA PHE A 19 16.63 7.20 13.77
C PHE A 19 17.63 8.35 13.68
N GLY A 20 18.90 8.01 13.45
CA GLY A 20 19.98 8.97 13.61
C GLY A 20 20.04 9.49 15.05
N SER A 21 20.21 10.80 15.20
CA SER A 21 20.24 11.49 16.50
C SER A 21 18.85 11.81 17.08
N SER A 22 17.77 11.32 16.46
CA SER A 22 16.40 11.66 16.83
C SER A 22 15.45 10.50 16.51
N THR A 23 14.26 10.81 16.03
CA THR A 23 13.18 9.85 15.75
C THR A 23 12.82 9.84 14.26
N LEU A 24 12.31 8.71 13.78
CA LEU A 24 12.05 8.47 12.35
C LEU A 24 11.04 9.46 11.76
N ASP A 25 10.05 9.92 12.53
CA ASP A 25 9.09 10.94 12.08
C ASP A 25 9.78 12.21 11.58
N LYS A 26 10.94 12.58 12.17
CA LYS A 26 11.72 13.75 11.77
C LYS A 26 12.40 13.58 10.41
N TYR A 27 12.49 12.35 9.91
CA TYR A 27 13.12 12.00 8.63
C TYR A 27 12.11 11.48 7.60
N ILE A 28 10.82 11.49 7.92
CA ILE A 28 9.72 11.24 6.98
C ILE A 28 9.14 12.58 6.51
N PHE A 29 9.01 12.77 5.21
CA PHE A 29 8.49 13.97 4.56
C PHE A 29 7.32 13.61 3.66
N ILE A 30 6.52 14.61 3.28
CA ILE A 30 5.30 14.43 2.50
C ILE A 30 5.30 15.41 1.33
N GLY A 31 5.05 14.89 0.13
CA GLY A 31 4.86 15.66 -1.08
C GLY A 31 6.12 16.35 -1.64
N PRO A 32 5.98 17.09 -2.75
CA PRO A 32 7.11 17.74 -3.44
C PRO A 32 7.88 18.73 -2.56
N THR A 33 7.18 19.52 -1.75
CA THR A 33 7.80 20.44 -0.80
C THR A 33 8.56 19.68 0.29
N GLY A 34 7.99 18.58 0.80
CA GLY A 34 8.65 17.69 1.74
C GLY A 34 9.93 17.09 1.17
N LEU A 35 9.94 16.73 -0.11
CA LEU A 35 11.12 16.20 -0.78
C LEU A 35 12.29 17.20 -0.77
N ARG A 36 12.02 18.48 -1.07
CA ARG A 36 13.03 19.55 -0.99
C ARG A 36 13.60 19.66 0.42
N TYR A 37 12.74 19.64 1.44
CA TYR A 37 13.18 19.63 2.84
C TYR A 37 14.00 18.40 3.22
N ALA A 38 13.69 17.23 2.66
CA ALA A 38 14.45 16.01 2.88
C ALA A 38 15.90 16.16 2.39
N PHE A 39 16.10 16.69 1.18
CA PHE A 39 17.43 17.01 0.65
C PHE A 39 18.17 17.99 1.56
N SER A 40 17.56 19.13 1.90
CA SER A 40 18.20 20.14 2.76
C SER A 40 18.56 19.58 4.15
N LYS A 41 17.69 18.74 4.72
CA LYS A 41 17.95 18.12 6.03
C LYS A 41 19.12 17.15 5.98
N LEU A 42 19.20 16.32 4.95
CA LEU A 42 20.31 15.39 4.78
C LEU A 42 21.62 16.12 4.50
N TYR A 43 21.60 17.20 3.70
CA TYR A 43 22.80 17.97 3.37
C TYR A 43 23.45 18.60 4.60
N ARG A 44 22.64 19.02 5.58
CA ARG A 44 23.16 19.49 6.88
C ARG A 44 23.77 18.37 7.74
N LYS A 45 23.42 17.11 7.48
CA LYS A 45 23.88 15.95 8.26
C LYS A 45 25.11 15.29 7.66
N THR A 46 25.35 15.43 6.37
CA THR A 46 26.58 14.92 5.73
C THR A 46 27.83 15.61 6.29
N GLY A 47 27.78 16.91 6.60
CA GLY A 47 28.89 17.64 7.22
C GLY A 47 28.98 17.56 8.76
N ALA A 48 27.91 17.17 9.45
CA ALA A 48 27.83 17.21 10.92
C ALA A 48 28.00 15.83 11.60
N GLY A 49 28.26 14.78 10.82
CA GLY A 49 28.34 13.39 11.31
C GLY A 49 26.97 12.76 11.54
N TRP A 50 26.61 11.77 10.72
CA TRP A 50 25.42 10.96 10.93
C TRP A 50 25.57 10.08 12.16
N LYS A 51 24.70 10.26 13.16
CA LYS A 51 24.69 9.49 14.41
C LYS A 51 23.61 8.40 14.39
N GLY A 52 23.64 7.51 13.42
CA GLY A 52 22.69 6.40 13.29
C GLY A 52 23.29 5.22 12.53
N PRO A 53 22.59 4.08 12.45
CA PRO A 53 23.07 2.95 11.67
C PRO A 53 23.15 3.31 10.18
N GLY A 54 24.18 2.80 9.51
CA GLY A 54 24.39 2.98 8.08
C GLY A 54 24.62 4.43 7.67
N ARG A 55 24.07 4.81 6.51
CA ARG A 55 24.22 6.13 5.89
C ARG A 55 23.06 7.07 6.25
N PRO A 56 23.29 8.40 6.29
CA PRO A 56 22.20 9.35 6.44
C PRO A 56 21.18 9.17 5.31
N GLN A 57 19.92 9.02 5.71
CA GLN A 57 18.81 8.75 4.80
C GLN A 57 17.51 9.39 5.30
N ALA A 58 16.57 9.61 4.39
CA ALA A 58 15.26 10.19 4.65
C ALA A 58 14.22 9.55 3.74
N PHE A 59 12.96 9.68 4.10
CA PHE A 59 11.82 9.11 3.40
C PHE A 59 10.90 10.24 2.95
N CYS A 60 10.35 10.16 1.75
CA CYS A 60 9.35 11.09 1.25
C CYS A 60 8.15 10.30 0.71
N MET A 61 6.97 10.61 1.22
CA MET A 61 5.73 9.94 0.86
C MET A 61 4.88 10.82 -0.05
N PHE A 62 4.24 10.21 -1.03
CA PHE A 62 3.32 10.86 -1.95
C PHE A 62 2.07 10.01 -2.10
N ILE A 63 0.94 10.67 -2.32
CA ILE A 63 -0.26 10.05 -2.87
C ILE A 63 -0.61 10.86 -4.10
N THR A 64 -0.65 10.21 -5.26
CA THR A 64 -0.88 10.86 -6.56
C THR A 64 -1.86 10.06 -7.39
N ASN A 65 -2.57 10.75 -8.29
CA ASN A 65 -3.52 10.12 -9.22
C ASN A 65 -2.80 9.36 -10.34
N THR A 66 -1.69 9.91 -10.82
CA THR A 66 -0.99 9.39 -12.00
C THR A 66 0.50 9.35 -11.75
N ILE A 67 1.17 8.44 -12.45
CA ILE A 67 2.63 8.36 -12.48
C ILE A 67 3.08 8.14 -13.92
N GLU A 68 4.22 8.70 -14.29
CA GLU A 68 4.91 8.30 -15.52
C GLU A 68 6.22 7.61 -15.14
N LEU A 69 6.29 6.31 -15.38
CA LEU A 69 7.46 5.49 -15.03
C LEU A 69 8.34 5.23 -16.25
N LYS A 70 9.55 5.80 -16.24
CA LYS A 70 10.61 5.52 -17.23
C LYS A 70 11.60 4.50 -16.64
N GLU A 71 12.74 4.27 -17.30
CA GLU A 71 13.70 3.25 -16.87
C GLU A 71 14.27 3.54 -15.47
N HIS A 72 14.75 4.76 -15.26
CA HIS A 72 15.36 5.23 -14.01
C HIS A 72 14.77 6.55 -13.51
N SER A 73 13.57 6.90 -13.95
CA SER A 73 12.87 8.09 -13.47
C SER A 73 11.38 7.87 -13.29
N LEU A 74 10.83 8.62 -12.35
CA LEU A 74 9.41 8.67 -12.03
C LEU A 74 8.95 10.12 -12.12
N VAL A 75 7.94 10.40 -12.92
CA VAL A 75 7.27 11.70 -12.92
C VAL A 75 6.07 11.62 -11.98
N ILE A 76 6.02 12.53 -11.00
CA ILE A 76 4.89 12.76 -10.09
C ILE A 76 4.57 14.25 -10.17
N ASP A 77 3.34 14.61 -10.56
CA ASP A 77 2.87 16.00 -10.60
C ASP A 77 3.90 16.95 -11.28
N ASP A 78 4.27 16.62 -12.52
CA ASP A 78 5.28 17.31 -13.37
C ASP A 78 6.72 17.32 -12.83
N THR A 79 6.97 16.68 -11.69
CA THR A 79 8.31 16.58 -11.10
C THR A 79 8.96 15.26 -11.50
N CYS A 80 10.02 15.32 -12.30
CA CYS A 80 10.83 14.16 -12.68
C CYS A 80 11.85 13.81 -11.58
N LEU A 81 11.75 12.59 -11.04
CA LEU A 81 12.59 12.07 -9.98
C LEU A 81 13.45 10.92 -10.51
N SER A 82 14.76 11.12 -10.65
CA SER A 82 15.68 10.03 -10.98
C SER A 82 15.97 9.15 -9.76
N PHE A 83 15.90 7.83 -9.91
CA PHE A 83 16.09 6.86 -8.83
C PHE A 83 16.98 5.68 -9.23
N THR A 84 17.56 4.98 -8.24
CA THR A 84 18.43 3.82 -8.48
C THR A 84 17.67 2.50 -8.55
N ARG A 85 16.68 2.30 -7.67
CA ARG A 85 15.93 1.05 -7.52
C ARG A 85 14.43 1.29 -7.45
N LEU A 86 13.68 0.55 -8.26
CA LEU A 86 12.23 0.45 -8.13
C LEU A 86 11.87 -0.78 -7.27
N VAL A 87 10.92 -0.63 -6.37
CA VAL A 87 10.29 -1.72 -5.62
C VAL A 87 8.78 -1.60 -5.80
N SER A 88 8.12 -2.70 -6.09
CA SER A 88 6.68 -2.75 -6.28
C SER A 88 6.20 -4.17 -6.01
N PRO A 89 4.99 -4.37 -5.46
CA PRO A 89 4.38 -5.71 -5.42
C PRO A 89 3.99 -6.20 -6.82
N LEU A 90 3.85 -5.28 -7.77
CA LEU A 90 3.52 -5.55 -9.17
C LEU A 90 4.76 -5.52 -10.04
N ALA A 91 4.79 -6.38 -11.06
CA ALA A 91 5.74 -6.26 -12.16
C ALA A 91 5.62 -4.88 -12.82
N LYS A 92 6.72 -4.39 -13.42
CA LYS A 92 6.76 -3.06 -14.06
C LYS A 92 5.73 -2.92 -15.20
N SER A 93 5.45 -3.99 -15.93
CA SER A 93 4.39 -4.04 -16.95
C SER A 93 3.01 -3.87 -16.30
N ALA A 94 2.70 -4.68 -15.28
CA ALA A 94 1.44 -4.64 -14.56
C ALA A 94 1.18 -3.29 -13.86
N LEU A 95 2.22 -2.58 -13.39
CA LEU A 95 2.07 -1.22 -12.85
C LEU A 95 1.45 -0.23 -13.84
N LYS A 96 1.69 -0.42 -15.15
CA LYS A 96 1.12 0.45 -16.20
C LYS A 96 -0.34 0.12 -16.49
N GLU A 97 -0.73 -1.14 -16.31
CA GLU A 97 -2.10 -1.62 -16.52
C GLU A 97 -3.01 -1.32 -15.33
N VAL A 98 -2.43 -1.29 -14.12
CA VAL A 98 -3.12 -0.87 -12.91
C VAL A 98 -3.03 0.65 -12.79
N GLU A 99 -3.89 1.35 -13.55
CA GLU A 99 -4.06 2.80 -13.47
C GLU A 99 -4.37 3.26 -12.04
N GLY A 100 -3.98 4.49 -11.70
CA GLY A 100 -3.95 5.01 -10.33
C GLY A 100 -5.32 5.31 -9.69
N PRO A 101 -5.34 5.88 -8.47
CA PRO A 101 -4.21 6.46 -7.73
C PRO A 101 -3.17 5.48 -7.14
N TYR A 102 -2.05 6.06 -6.69
CA TYR A 102 -0.87 5.39 -6.15
C TYR A 102 -0.39 6.01 -4.84
N PHE A 103 0.10 5.16 -3.93
CA PHE A 103 1.00 5.53 -2.85
C PHE A 103 2.45 5.35 -3.31
N VAL A 104 3.28 6.36 -3.11
CA VAL A 104 4.70 6.33 -3.44
C VAL A 104 5.53 6.64 -2.20
N LEU A 105 6.52 5.80 -1.91
CA LEU A 105 7.53 6.03 -0.88
C LEU A 105 8.91 6.11 -1.53
N ALA A 106 9.49 7.30 -1.54
CA ALA A 106 10.84 7.54 -1.99
C ALA A 106 11.83 7.56 -0.82
N THR A 107 12.96 6.90 -0.98
CA THR A 107 14.09 6.93 -0.03
C THR A 107 15.21 7.77 -0.63
N LEU A 108 15.68 8.75 0.13
CA LEU A 108 16.84 9.57 -0.16
C LEU A 108 17.99 9.13 0.73
N CYS A 109 19.21 9.05 0.22
CA CYS A 109 20.37 8.72 1.04
C CYS A 109 21.66 9.33 0.49
N GLN A 110 22.65 9.50 1.37
CA GLN A 110 24.00 9.86 0.97
C GLN A 110 24.68 8.69 0.24
N MET A 111 25.14 8.91 -0.99
CA MET A 111 25.95 7.95 -1.73
C MET A 111 27.42 8.02 -1.27
N HIS A 112 28.24 7.02 -1.64
CA HIS A 112 29.68 6.98 -1.31
C HIS A 112 30.43 8.25 -1.76
N SER A 113 29.96 8.94 -2.80
CA SER A 113 30.50 10.21 -3.30
C SER A 113 29.93 11.47 -2.63
N GLU A 114 29.40 11.32 -1.41
CA GLU A 114 28.74 12.35 -0.58
C GLU A 114 27.51 13.05 -1.18
N ARG A 115 27.18 12.79 -2.45
CA ARG A 115 25.96 13.31 -3.06
C ARG A 115 24.74 12.59 -2.50
N ILE A 116 23.78 13.36 -1.99
CA ILE A 116 22.46 12.83 -1.64
C ILE A 116 21.71 12.55 -2.93
N LYS A 117 21.20 11.33 -3.07
CA LYS A 117 20.39 10.93 -4.21
C LYS A 117 19.14 10.21 -3.73
N LEU A 118 18.12 10.26 -4.57
CA LEU A 118 16.96 9.40 -4.43
C LEU A 118 17.36 7.99 -4.88
N HIS A 119 17.28 7.04 -3.96
CA HIS A 119 17.83 5.70 -4.14
C HIS A 119 16.77 4.68 -4.47
N THR A 120 15.74 4.59 -3.64
CA THR A 120 14.68 3.59 -3.82
C THR A 120 13.32 4.27 -3.90
N VAL A 121 12.53 3.87 -4.87
CA VAL A 121 11.12 4.24 -4.98
C VAL A 121 10.30 2.98 -4.79
N TYR A 122 9.40 3.00 -3.82
CA TYR A 122 8.35 2.01 -3.67
C TYR A 122 7.03 2.58 -4.24
N ILE A 123 6.39 1.83 -5.14
CA ILE A 123 5.11 2.21 -5.75
C ILE A 123 4.07 1.14 -5.41
N GLN A 124 2.92 1.58 -4.92
CA GLN A 124 1.79 0.74 -4.57
C GLN A 124 0.51 1.38 -5.09
N PRO A 125 -0.20 0.76 -6.05
CA PRO A 125 -1.55 1.19 -6.38
C PRO A 125 -2.47 1.10 -5.16
N ILE A 126 -3.39 2.06 -5.03
CA ILE A 126 -4.35 2.16 -3.93
C ILE A 126 -5.76 2.38 -4.45
N VAL A 127 -6.80 2.02 -3.70
CA VAL A 127 -8.21 2.16 -4.12
C VAL A 127 -8.55 3.59 -4.54
N SER A 128 -8.33 4.57 -3.67
CA SER A 128 -8.58 5.99 -3.95
C SER A 128 -7.67 6.90 -3.12
N LEU A 129 -7.67 8.22 -3.41
CA LEU A 129 -6.94 9.21 -2.61
C LEU A 129 -7.39 9.24 -1.13
N THR A 130 -8.68 8.96 -0.90
CA THR A 130 -9.32 8.93 0.42
C THR A 130 -9.29 7.55 1.07
N ASN A 131 -9.26 6.48 0.28
CA ASN A 131 -9.17 5.09 0.73
C ASN A 131 -7.85 4.46 0.26
N GLN A 132 -6.83 4.55 1.10
CA GLN A 132 -5.46 4.14 0.77
C GLN A 132 -5.21 2.63 0.95
N VAL A 133 -6.25 1.82 0.69
CA VAL A 133 -6.13 0.36 0.72
C VAL A 133 -5.27 -0.07 -0.48
N PRO A 134 -4.18 -0.82 -0.27
CA PRO A 134 -3.34 -1.28 -1.37
C PRO A 134 -4.07 -2.32 -2.22
N ILE A 135 -3.95 -2.17 -3.53
CA ILE A 135 -4.57 -3.05 -4.53
C ILE A 135 -3.51 -3.60 -5.48
N THR A 136 -3.77 -4.79 -6.02
CA THR A 136 -2.88 -5.50 -6.92
C THR A 136 -3.42 -5.61 -8.34
N SER A 137 -4.64 -5.14 -8.60
CA SER A 137 -5.24 -5.12 -9.93
C SER A 137 -6.36 -4.09 -10.09
N SER A 138 -6.68 -3.74 -11.34
CA SER A 138 -7.77 -2.84 -11.69
C SER A 138 -9.14 -3.42 -11.33
N PHE A 139 -9.32 -4.74 -11.41
CA PHE A 139 -10.55 -5.39 -10.98
C PHE A 139 -10.73 -5.31 -9.46
N GLU A 140 -9.67 -5.59 -8.68
CA GLU A 140 -9.70 -5.43 -7.22
C GLU A 140 -10.06 -3.99 -6.82
N ARG A 141 -9.50 -2.99 -7.50
CA ARG A 141 -9.88 -1.58 -7.29
C ARG A 141 -11.38 -1.35 -7.47
N LYS A 142 -11.98 -1.88 -8.54
CA LYS A 142 -13.43 -1.76 -8.80
C LYS A 142 -14.26 -2.42 -7.70
N VAL A 143 -13.90 -3.64 -7.30
CA VAL A 143 -14.57 -4.38 -6.21
C VAL A 143 -14.53 -3.58 -4.91
N PHE A 144 -13.34 -3.13 -4.48
CA PHE A 144 -13.21 -2.33 -3.26
C PHE A 144 -14.00 -1.02 -3.34
N THR A 145 -13.98 -0.34 -4.48
CA THR A 145 -14.70 0.92 -4.68
C THR A 145 -16.21 0.71 -4.52
N ALA A 146 -16.75 -0.31 -5.17
CA ALA A 146 -18.17 -0.65 -5.08
C ALA A 146 -18.57 -1.12 -3.67
N LEU A 147 -17.74 -1.95 -3.00
CA LEU A 147 -18.00 -2.37 -1.63
C LEU A 147 -18.00 -1.20 -0.65
N ILE A 148 -17.01 -0.31 -0.72
CA ILE A 148 -16.94 0.86 0.16
C ILE A 148 -18.21 1.72 -0.04
N SER A 149 -18.62 1.97 -1.28
CA SER A 149 -19.85 2.69 -1.57
C SER A 149 -21.09 2.01 -0.98
N LYS A 150 -21.23 0.69 -1.14
CA LYS A 150 -22.37 -0.06 -0.57
C LYS A 150 -22.36 -0.10 0.96
N ILE A 151 -21.18 -0.15 1.58
CA ILE A 151 -21.04 -0.14 3.04
C ILE A 151 -21.36 1.24 3.61
N ASP A 152 -20.85 2.30 3.00
CA ASP A 152 -21.06 3.67 3.45
C ASP A 152 -22.52 4.11 3.31
N ASN A 153 -23.23 3.60 2.29
CA ASN A 153 -24.64 3.88 2.04
C ASN A 153 -25.60 2.84 2.67
N GLY A 154 -25.08 1.75 3.22
CA GLY A 154 -25.87 0.65 3.76
C GLY A 154 -26.30 0.87 5.21
N SER A 155 -27.35 0.16 5.63
CA SER A 155 -27.82 0.17 7.03
C SER A 155 -27.00 -0.74 7.95
N LYS A 156 -26.36 -1.78 7.38
CA LYS A 156 -25.55 -2.75 8.10
C LYS A 156 -24.13 -2.25 8.32
N ARG A 157 -23.56 -2.56 9.48
CA ARG A 157 -22.19 -2.14 9.86
C ARG A 157 -21.16 -3.16 9.40
N TYR A 158 -20.67 -3.00 8.18
CA TYR A 158 -19.55 -3.79 7.68
C TYR A 158 -18.20 -3.12 7.91
N SER A 159 -17.13 -3.91 7.94
CA SER A 159 -15.76 -3.43 7.80
C SER A 159 -14.93 -4.38 6.96
N ILE A 160 -14.05 -3.83 6.13
CA ILE A 160 -13.16 -4.59 5.26
C ILE A 160 -11.75 -4.60 5.86
N GLN A 161 -11.13 -5.77 5.95
CA GLN A 161 -9.74 -5.96 6.36
C GLN A 161 -8.92 -6.54 5.21
N LYS A 162 -8.12 -5.69 4.54
CA LYS A 162 -7.17 -6.13 3.53
C LYS A 162 -6.08 -6.99 4.18
N ILE A 163 -5.77 -8.12 3.56
CA ILE A 163 -4.69 -9.00 4.02
C ILE A 163 -3.43 -8.68 3.21
N LEU A 164 -2.37 -8.28 3.90
CA LEU A 164 -1.09 -7.88 3.28
C LEU A 164 -0.01 -8.96 3.40
N THR A 165 -0.17 -9.87 4.36
CA THR A 165 0.80 -10.91 4.68
C THR A 165 0.07 -12.23 4.90
N THR A 166 0.67 -13.31 4.42
CA THR A 166 0.22 -14.67 4.74
C THR A 166 0.33 -14.94 6.24
N GLN A 167 -0.58 -15.73 6.80
CA GLN A 167 -0.46 -16.28 8.15
C GLN A 167 0.46 -17.52 8.20
N MET A 168 0.97 -17.96 7.06
CA MET A 168 1.77 -19.18 6.94
C MET A 168 3.25 -18.89 6.76
N GLN A 169 4.10 -19.87 7.11
CA GLN A 169 5.52 -19.79 6.80
C GLN A 169 5.69 -19.86 5.28
N ARG A 170 6.44 -18.91 4.70
CA ARG A 170 6.63 -18.72 3.26
C ARG A 170 7.12 -19.98 2.50
N ASN A 171 7.64 -20.98 3.21
CA ASN A 171 8.30 -22.14 2.63
C ASN A 171 7.52 -23.45 2.78
N THR A 172 6.31 -23.44 3.38
CA THR A 172 5.57 -24.69 3.70
C THR A 172 4.10 -24.67 3.35
N SER A 173 3.56 -23.58 2.77
CA SER A 173 2.14 -23.50 2.47
C SER A 173 1.86 -23.47 0.98
N ASP A 174 1.16 -24.50 0.52
CA ASP A 174 0.52 -24.52 -0.79
C ASP A 174 -0.77 -23.69 -0.82
N TYR A 175 -1.00 -22.79 0.15
CA TYR A 175 -2.25 -22.04 0.28
C TYR A 175 -2.15 -20.59 -0.20
N SER A 176 -3.13 -20.16 -0.99
CA SER A 176 -3.26 -18.77 -1.42
C SER A 176 -3.68 -17.89 -0.24
N THR A 177 -3.11 -16.68 -0.17
CA THR A 177 -3.53 -15.69 0.81
C THR A 177 -4.79 -14.99 0.30
N PRO A 178 -5.88 -14.92 1.10
CA PRO A 178 -7.09 -14.24 0.69
C PRO A 178 -6.85 -12.77 0.40
N SER A 179 -7.63 -12.20 -0.51
CA SER A 179 -7.53 -10.78 -0.85
C SER A 179 -7.93 -9.91 0.34
N PHE A 180 -9.06 -10.21 1.00
CA PHE A 180 -9.51 -9.50 2.20
C PHE A 180 -10.51 -10.32 3.03
N ILE A 181 -10.78 -9.86 4.25
CA ILE A 181 -11.85 -10.37 5.11
C ILE A 181 -12.91 -9.28 5.27
N LEU A 182 -14.16 -9.62 4.96
CA LEU A 182 -15.33 -8.81 5.28
C LEU A 182 -15.86 -9.20 6.66
N GLN A 183 -16.19 -8.21 7.48
CA GLN A 183 -16.73 -8.41 8.82
C GLN A 183 -18.05 -7.66 8.98
N LEU A 184 -19.11 -8.37 9.35
CA LEU A 184 -20.38 -7.76 9.77
C LEU A 184 -20.37 -7.58 11.29
N LYS A 185 -20.80 -6.40 11.73
CA LYS A 185 -20.90 -6.03 13.15
C LYS A 185 -22.35 -5.81 13.56
N ASN A 186 -22.65 -6.12 14.81
CA ASN A 186 -23.93 -5.75 15.41
C ASN A 186 -23.96 -4.26 15.81
N ASN A 187 -25.07 -3.82 16.40
CA ASN A 187 -25.27 -2.43 16.84
C ASN A 187 -24.29 -1.99 17.95
N HIS A 188 -23.68 -2.93 18.67
CA HIS A 188 -22.64 -2.69 19.67
C HIS A 188 -21.21 -2.71 19.10
N GLY A 189 -21.06 -2.87 17.77
CA GLY A 189 -19.75 -2.92 17.11
C GLY A 189 -19.03 -4.27 17.25
N LYS A 190 -19.65 -5.28 17.86
CA LYS A 190 -19.09 -6.63 17.96
C LYS A 190 -19.23 -7.35 16.61
N VAL A 191 -18.14 -7.96 16.14
CA VAL A 191 -18.14 -8.78 14.92
C VAL A 191 -18.99 -10.03 15.17
N ILE A 192 -20.00 -10.24 14.31
CA ILE A 192 -20.94 -11.37 14.38
C ILE A 192 -20.79 -12.33 13.20
N TYR A 193 -20.18 -11.89 12.11
CA TYR A 193 -19.95 -12.72 10.94
C TYR A 193 -18.69 -12.26 10.20
N ARG A 194 -17.95 -13.23 9.66
CA ARG A 194 -16.73 -13.01 8.87
C ARG A 194 -16.78 -13.82 7.59
N SER A 195 -16.54 -13.15 6.48
CA SER A 195 -16.37 -13.79 5.18
C SER A 195 -14.96 -13.55 4.67
N MET A 196 -14.30 -14.60 4.22
CA MET A 196 -13.05 -14.51 3.50
C MET A 196 -13.34 -14.38 2.01
N VAL A 197 -12.77 -13.36 1.37
CA VAL A 197 -12.97 -13.09 -0.05
C VAL A 197 -11.65 -13.24 -0.78
N GLN A 198 -11.63 -14.13 -1.76
CA GLN A 198 -10.55 -14.27 -2.75
C GLN A 198 -10.98 -13.58 -4.03
N ILE A 199 -10.14 -12.69 -4.56
CA ILE A 199 -10.27 -12.20 -5.93
C ILE A 199 -9.38 -13.07 -6.80
N ASP A 200 -9.99 -13.72 -7.78
CA ASP A 200 -9.33 -14.60 -8.73
C ASP A 200 -8.94 -13.81 -9.97
N ASP A 201 -7.89 -13.01 -9.84
CA ASP A 201 -7.35 -12.28 -10.97
C ASP A 201 -6.35 -13.20 -11.67
N SER A 202 -6.74 -13.77 -12.80
CA SER A 202 -5.98 -14.75 -13.60
C SER A 202 -4.57 -14.28 -13.99
N ILE A 203 -4.27 -12.99 -13.79
CA ILE A 203 -2.94 -12.38 -13.90
C ILE A 203 -1.95 -13.00 -12.89
N TYR A 204 -2.42 -13.46 -11.74
CA TYR A 204 -1.64 -14.22 -10.77
C TYR A 204 -1.98 -15.68 -10.95
N ASN A 205 -1.01 -16.53 -11.31
CA ASN A 205 -1.16 -17.99 -11.40
C ASN A 205 -1.58 -18.59 -10.04
N LEU A 206 -2.84 -18.42 -9.67
CA LEU A 206 -3.45 -18.94 -8.46
C LEU A 206 -3.60 -20.46 -8.53
N ASP A 207 -3.53 -21.05 -9.72
CA ASP A 207 -3.53 -22.49 -9.96
C ASP A 207 -2.41 -23.24 -9.24
N ARG A 208 -1.34 -22.55 -8.82
CA ARG A 208 -0.24 -23.14 -8.04
C ARG A 208 -0.56 -23.31 -6.56
N PHE A 209 -1.61 -22.66 -6.06
CA PHE A 209 -1.93 -22.64 -4.64
C PHE A 209 -3.38 -23.09 -4.39
N SER A 210 -3.52 -24.08 -3.52
CA SER A 210 -4.79 -24.44 -2.91
C SER A 210 -5.42 -23.26 -2.17
N ARG A 211 -6.75 -23.26 -2.02
CA ARG A 211 -7.44 -22.21 -1.27
C ARG A 211 -7.16 -22.33 0.22
N SER A 212 -6.88 -21.20 0.87
CA SER A 212 -6.74 -21.15 2.34
C SER A 212 -7.96 -21.76 3.04
N PRO A 213 -7.79 -22.62 4.06
CA PRO A 213 -8.91 -23.15 4.81
C PRO A 213 -9.56 -22.10 5.71
N ILE A 214 -10.88 -22.17 5.86
CA ILE A 214 -11.70 -21.26 6.68
C ILE A 214 -11.24 -21.21 8.15
N SER A 215 -10.80 -22.35 8.68
CA SER A 215 -10.33 -22.49 10.07
C SER A 215 -9.09 -21.66 10.37
N LEU A 216 -8.17 -21.53 9.40
CA LEU A 216 -6.94 -20.75 9.54
C LEU A 216 -7.27 -19.28 9.80
N TRP A 217 -8.22 -18.74 9.05
CA TRP A 217 -8.59 -17.33 9.10
C TRP A 217 -9.70 -17.02 10.12
N ARG A 218 -10.21 -18.04 10.82
CA ARG A 218 -11.33 -17.93 11.78
C ARG A 218 -12.52 -17.18 11.19
N VAL A 219 -12.91 -17.58 9.98
CA VAL A 219 -14.07 -17.02 9.26
C VAL A 219 -15.26 -17.98 9.29
N ASN A 220 -16.44 -17.48 8.95
CA ASN A 220 -17.66 -18.29 8.86
C ASN A 220 -17.88 -18.83 7.45
N HIS A 221 -17.36 -18.13 6.45
CA HIS A 221 -17.61 -18.40 5.05
C HIS A 221 -16.41 -17.99 4.19
N SER A 222 -16.29 -18.61 3.02
CA SER A 222 -15.28 -18.30 2.02
C SER A 222 -15.93 -18.20 0.66
N MET A 223 -15.55 -17.20 -0.11
CA MET A 223 -16.02 -16.99 -1.48
C MET A 223 -14.88 -16.54 -2.39
N THR A 224 -15.11 -16.73 -3.69
CA THR A 224 -14.21 -16.31 -4.75
C THR A 224 -14.98 -15.47 -5.74
N ILE A 225 -14.37 -14.38 -6.21
CA ILE A 225 -14.93 -13.47 -7.20
C ILE A 225 -14.00 -13.44 -8.41
N SER A 226 -14.57 -13.67 -9.60
CA SER A 226 -13.87 -13.60 -10.88
C SER A 226 -14.08 -12.24 -11.57
N PRO A 227 -13.10 -11.72 -12.32
CA PRO A 227 -13.25 -10.61 -13.26
C PRO A 227 -14.38 -10.76 -14.27
N ASP A 228 -14.81 -11.99 -14.57
CA ASP A 228 -15.92 -12.28 -15.49
C ASP A 228 -17.29 -11.94 -14.90
N GLU A 229 -17.38 -11.75 -13.58
CA GLU A 229 -18.62 -11.40 -12.92
C GLU A 229 -18.87 -9.88 -12.97
N PRO A 230 -20.10 -9.43 -13.31
CA PRO A 230 -20.48 -8.03 -13.16
C PRO A 230 -20.25 -7.53 -11.73
N ILE A 231 -19.67 -6.33 -11.58
CA ILE A 231 -19.28 -5.77 -10.27
C ILE A 231 -20.46 -5.70 -9.29
N ASP A 232 -21.65 -5.38 -9.76
CA ASP A 232 -22.83 -5.30 -8.90
C ASP A 232 -23.21 -6.67 -8.32
N ILE A 233 -23.17 -7.72 -9.15
CA ILE A 233 -23.43 -9.11 -8.75
C ILE A 233 -22.33 -9.59 -7.80
N ALA A 234 -21.07 -9.35 -8.15
CA ALA A 234 -19.93 -9.72 -7.32
C ALA A 234 -20.02 -9.10 -5.92
N THR A 235 -20.37 -7.81 -5.83
CA THR A 235 -20.49 -7.11 -4.55
C THR A 235 -21.76 -7.46 -3.77
N GLU A 236 -22.85 -7.86 -4.43
CA GLU A 236 -24.03 -8.44 -3.77
C GLU A 236 -23.73 -9.79 -3.14
N LYS A 237 -23.00 -10.66 -3.84
CA LYS A 237 -22.56 -11.95 -3.27
C LYS A 237 -21.71 -11.78 -2.01
N ILE A 238 -20.96 -10.69 -1.92
CA ILE A 238 -20.05 -10.40 -0.81
C ILE A 238 -20.79 -9.98 0.47
N LEU A 239 -21.88 -9.21 0.37
CA LEU A 239 -22.55 -8.53 1.49
C LEU A 239 -23.75 -9.33 2.05
#